data_AF-A0A1W1VA61-F1
#
_entry.id   AF-A0A1W1VA61-F1
#
_cell.length_a   1.000
_cell.length_b   1.000
_cell.length_c   1.000
_cell.angle_alpha   90.00
_cell.angle_beta   90.00
_cell.angle_gamma   90.00
#
_symmetry.space_group_name_H-M   'P 1'
#
loop_
_entity.id
_entity.type
_entity.pdbx_description
1 polymer ?
#
loop_
_entity_poly.entity_id
_entity_poly.type
_entity_poly.pdbx_seq_one_letter_code
_entity_poly.pdbx_strand_id
1 'polypeptide(L)'
;MNDEINIEKEKLREDLYEQLKKQDALVLMEVYEEILYPEIERQIEREYAEKYGYVKPTEYRSSSGGRSYYAPRGGVVTYLTKSFDYKPTEVLIMGLDEDKSYDLVLNMSSFSAGDVVKSILGFIPKSGFSVVFTLQSMVDRLAINNIKQCGRCAKVINTYSREWNTRASIVTGWCDRFNLEVPSNAYNVSFESF
;
A
#
# COMPACT_ATOMS: atom_id res chain seq x y z
N MET A 1 -2.81 -23.04 -3.76
CA MET A 1 -3.19 -21.95 -2.84
C MET A 1 -2.04 -21.57 -1.92
N ASN A 2 -1.66 -22.37 -0.90
CA ASN A 2 -0.57 -21.98 0.01
C ASN A 2 0.79 -21.77 -0.69
N ASP A 3 1.15 -22.64 -1.64
CA ASP A 3 2.39 -22.47 -2.42
C ASP A 3 2.37 -21.19 -3.27
N GLU A 4 1.19 -20.83 -3.80
CA GLU A 4 0.99 -19.62 -4.61
C GLU A 4 1.04 -18.35 -3.76
N ILE A 5 0.45 -18.38 -2.56
CA ILE A 5 0.57 -17.32 -1.56
C ILE A 5 2.04 -17.08 -1.21
N ASN A 6 2.80 -18.14 -0.96
CA ASN A 6 4.22 -18.02 -0.63
C ASN A 6 5.03 -17.46 -1.80
N ILE A 7 4.76 -17.89 -3.03
CA ILE A 7 5.44 -17.37 -4.23
C ILE A 7 5.17 -15.87 -4.40
N GLU A 8 3.91 -15.42 -4.27
CA GLU A 8 3.58 -14.00 -4.42
C GLU A 8 4.12 -13.15 -3.27
N LYS A 9 4.16 -13.68 -2.04
CA LYS A 9 4.81 -13.00 -0.91
C LYS A 9 6.31 -12.82 -1.13
N GLU A 10 7.01 -13.84 -1.63
CA GLU A 10 8.44 -13.73 -1.93
C GLU A 10 8.72 -12.73 -3.06
N LYS A 11 7.93 -12.73 -4.13
CA LYS A 11 8.03 -11.71 -5.20
C LYS A 11 7.82 -10.30 -4.67
N LEU A 12 6.80 -10.11 -3.82
CA LEU A 12 6.55 -8.83 -3.18
C LEU A 12 7.73 -8.44 -2.29
N ARG A 13 8.27 -9.37 -1.51
CA ARG A 13 9.39 -9.14 -0.62
C ARG A 13 10.65 -8.70 -1.36
N GLU A 14 10.94 -9.30 -2.52
CA GLU A 14 12.03 -8.86 -3.41
C GLU A 14 11.82 -7.41 -3.88
N ASP A 15 10.60 -7.06 -4.31
CA ASP A 15 10.25 -5.69 -4.74
C ASP A 15 10.38 -4.69 -3.58
N LEU A 16 9.85 -5.03 -2.40
CA LEU A 16 10.00 -4.23 -1.18
C LEU A 16 11.47 -4.04 -0.80
N TYR A 17 12.28 -5.10 -0.89
CA TYR A 17 13.69 -5.06 -0.54
C TYR A 17 14.44 -4.05 -1.41
N GLU A 18 14.26 -4.11 -2.73
CA GLU A 18 14.93 -3.18 -3.65
C GLU A 18 14.46 -1.73 -3.44
N GLN A 19 13.15 -1.50 -3.28
CA GLN A 19 12.63 -0.15 -3.05
C GLN A 19 13.09 0.42 -1.70
N LEU A 20 13.09 -0.36 -0.61
CA LEU A 20 13.52 0.10 0.72
C LEU A 20 15.04 0.29 0.80
N LYS A 21 15.82 -0.58 0.15
CA LYS A 21 17.28 -0.47 0.12
C LYS A 21 17.74 0.83 -0.53
N LYS A 22 17.08 1.26 -1.61
CA LYS A 22 17.35 2.55 -2.27
C LYS A 22 17.08 3.77 -1.39
N GLN A 23 16.34 3.60 -0.30
CA GLN A 23 15.94 4.65 0.63
C GLN A 23 16.65 4.54 1.97
N ASP A 24 17.60 3.60 2.13
CA ASP A 24 18.23 3.28 3.40
C ASP A 24 17.21 2.98 4.51
N ALA A 25 16.13 2.27 4.14
CA ALA A 25 14.94 2.09 4.96
C ALA A 25 14.57 0.61 5.19
N LEU A 26 15.53 -0.31 5.06
CA LEU A 26 15.32 -1.74 5.26
C LEU A 26 14.77 -2.10 6.64
N VAL A 27 14.99 -1.25 7.65
CA VAL A 27 14.41 -1.41 9.00
C VAL A 27 12.87 -1.38 9.00
N LEU A 28 12.25 -0.87 7.93
CA LEU A 28 10.79 -0.81 7.78
C LEU A 28 10.20 -2.01 7.05
N MET A 29 11.01 -3.01 6.66
CA MET A 29 10.56 -4.18 5.91
C MET A 29 9.36 -4.87 6.56
N GLU A 30 9.46 -5.20 7.84
CA GLU A 30 8.39 -5.90 8.57
C GLU A 30 7.07 -5.10 8.59
N VAL A 31 7.14 -3.76 8.61
CA VAL A 31 5.95 -2.89 8.55
C VAL A 31 5.23 -3.05 7.21
N TYR A 32 5.97 -3.10 6.10
CA TYR A 32 5.38 -3.26 4.77
C TYR A 32 4.87 -4.70 4.55
N GLU A 33 5.58 -5.71 5.05
CA GLU A 33 5.13 -7.10 5.05
C GLU A 33 3.80 -7.25 5.83
N GLU A 34 3.66 -6.63 7.01
CA GLU A 34 2.42 -6.64 7.81
C GLU A 34 1.25 -5.98 7.07
N ILE A 35 1.51 -4.94 6.27
CA ILE A 35 0.49 -4.23 5.49
C ILE A 35 0.05 -5.08 4.28
N LEU A 36 1.00 -5.62 3.51
CA LEU A 36 0.74 -6.15 2.17
C LEU A 36 0.55 -7.67 2.12
N TYR A 37 1.14 -8.45 3.03
CA TYR A 37 0.93 -9.91 3.04
C TYR A 37 -0.53 -10.32 3.23
N PRO A 38 -1.32 -9.68 4.12
CA PRO A 38 -2.74 -9.99 4.23
C PRO A 38 -3.54 -9.67 2.96
N GLU A 39 -3.08 -8.70 2.16
CA GLU A 39 -3.72 -8.36 0.88
C GLU A 39 -3.52 -9.47 -0.15
N ILE A 40 -2.29 -10.01 -0.25
CA ILE A 40 -1.96 -11.14 -1.13
C ILE A 40 -2.77 -12.38 -0.76
N GLU A 41 -2.82 -12.73 0.53
CA GLU A 41 -3.60 -13.87 1.01
C GLU A 41 -5.07 -13.76 0.59
N ARG A 42 -5.70 -12.61 0.88
CA ARG A 42 -7.10 -12.37 0.53
C ARG A 42 -7.34 -12.38 -0.98
N GLN A 43 -6.43 -11.82 -1.77
CA GLN A 43 -6.55 -11.83 -3.22
C GLN A 43 -6.59 -13.25 -3.77
N ILE A 44 -5.59 -14.07 -3.40
CA ILE A 44 -5.48 -15.45 -3.89
C ILE A 44 -6.65 -16.31 -3.38
N GLU A 45 -7.04 -16.17 -2.11
CA GLU A 45 -8.19 -16.86 -1.56
C GLU A 45 -9.48 -16.55 -2.34
N ARG A 46 -9.68 -15.28 -2.70
CA ARG A 46 -10.82 -14.85 -3.52
C ARG A 46 -10.78 -15.40 -4.94
N GLU A 47 -9.62 -15.38 -5.58
CA GLU A 47 -9.45 -15.94 -6.93
C GLU A 47 -9.76 -17.44 -6.97
N TYR A 48 -9.34 -18.19 -5.95
CA TYR A 48 -9.68 -19.61 -5.80
C TYR A 48 -11.16 -19.82 -5.52
N ALA A 49 -11.78 -18.99 -4.67
CA ALA A 49 -13.22 -19.05 -4.39
C ALA A 49 -14.05 -18.83 -5.66
N GLU A 50 -13.69 -17.83 -6.48
CA GLU A 50 -14.34 -17.51 -7.75
C GLU A 50 -14.13 -18.63 -8.80
N LYS A 51 -12.92 -19.19 -8.89
CA LYS A 51 -12.57 -20.21 -9.88
C LYS A 51 -13.16 -21.59 -9.60
N TYR A 52 -13.16 -22.00 -8.34
CA TYR A 52 -13.53 -23.37 -7.94
C TYR A 52 -14.90 -23.45 -7.25
N GLY A 53 -15.64 -22.33 -7.16
CA GLY A 53 -16.98 -22.30 -6.57
C GLY A 53 -16.99 -22.55 -5.05
N TYR A 54 -15.84 -22.51 -4.39
CA TYR A 54 -15.74 -22.53 -2.93
C TYR A 54 -16.12 -21.15 -2.39
N VAL A 55 -17.40 -20.82 -2.39
CA VAL A 55 -17.91 -19.80 -1.49
C VAL A 55 -17.88 -20.46 -0.11
N LYS A 56 -16.77 -20.35 0.63
CA LYS A 56 -16.89 -20.40 2.09
C LYS A 56 -17.57 -19.09 2.46
N PRO A 57 -18.83 -19.09 2.94
CA PRO A 57 -19.41 -17.91 3.55
C PRO A 57 -18.85 -17.82 4.96
N THR A 58 -17.54 -17.67 5.09
CA THR A 58 -16.97 -17.15 6.32
C THR A 58 -16.78 -15.70 6.01
N GLU A 59 -17.71 -14.89 6.51
CA GLU A 59 -17.44 -13.57 7.03
C GLU A 59 -16.16 -12.97 6.44
N TYR A 60 -16.28 -12.06 5.46
CA TYR A 60 -15.22 -11.11 5.09
C TYR A 60 -14.87 -10.18 6.29
N ARG A 61 -14.93 -10.69 7.52
CA ARG A 61 -14.14 -10.20 8.61
C ARG A 61 -12.71 -10.56 8.26
N SER A 62 -11.96 -9.54 7.88
CA SER A 62 -10.55 -9.43 8.22
C SER A 62 -10.24 -10.37 9.38
N SER A 63 -9.57 -11.49 9.12
CA SER A 63 -9.09 -12.44 10.13
C SER A 63 -8.18 -11.74 11.15
N SER A 64 -7.85 -10.48 10.90
CA SER A 64 -7.12 -9.57 11.74
C SER A 64 -7.92 -8.34 12.19
N GLY A 65 -9.27 -8.38 12.30
CA GLY A 65 -10.09 -7.32 12.91
C GLY A 65 -9.93 -5.90 12.32
N GLY A 66 -9.37 -5.81 11.12
CA GLY A 66 -9.05 -4.57 10.43
C GLY A 66 -10.27 -3.86 9.85
N ARG A 67 -10.06 -2.61 9.42
CA ARG A 67 -11.05 -1.79 8.72
C ARG A 67 -10.72 -1.75 7.23
N SER A 68 -11.74 -1.80 6.39
CA SER A 68 -11.61 -1.69 4.94
C SER A 68 -12.43 -0.50 4.45
N TYR A 69 -11.84 0.33 3.59
CA TYR A 69 -12.50 1.51 3.03
C TYR A 69 -12.58 1.40 1.51
N TYR A 70 -13.80 1.31 0.97
CA TYR A 70 -14.04 1.24 -0.47
C TYR A 70 -13.89 2.62 -1.12
N ALA A 71 -13.01 2.71 -2.13
CA ALA A 71 -12.58 3.94 -2.78
C ALA A 71 -12.38 3.74 -4.30
N PRO A 72 -13.44 3.53 -5.10
CA PRO A 72 -13.36 3.14 -6.51
C PRO A 72 -12.67 4.14 -7.45
N ARG A 73 -12.51 5.40 -7.00
CA ARG A 73 -11.82 6.47 -7.72
C ARG A 73 -10.49 6.84 -7.07
N GLY A 74 -10.02 6.02 -6.13
CA GLY A 74 -8.90 6.33 -5.27
C GLY A 74 -9.30 7.01 -3.97
N GLY A 75 -8.35 7.02 -3.05
CA GLY A 75 -8.50 7.58 -1.73
C GLY A 75 -7.22 7.46 -0.94
N VAL A 76 -7.21 8.03 0.24
CA VAL A 76 -6.11 7.94 1.19
C VAL A 76 -6.63 7.51 2.54
N VAL A 77 -5.89 6.61 3.17
CA VAL A 77 -6.05 6.29 4.58
C VAL A 77 -4.74 6.55 5.32
N THR A 78 -4.82 7.23 6.46
CA THR A 78 -3.68 7.47 7.35
C THR A 78 -3.95 6.85 8.70
N TYR A 79 -2.96 6.25 9.33
CA TYR A 79 -3.08 5.69 10.67
C TYR A 79 -1.73 5.56 11.39
N LEU A 80 -1.78 5.27 12.69
CA LEU A 80 -0.63 4.88 13.49
C LEU A 80 -0.72 3.38 13.79
N THR A 81 0.38 2.64 13.64
CA THR A 81 0.45 1.25 14.11
C THR A 81 0.64 1.21 15.62
N LYS A 82 -0.11 0.34 16.30
CA LYS A 82 0.12 0.05 17.72
C LYS A 82 1.08 -1.13 17.82
N SER A 83 2.30 -0.87 18.27
CA SER A 83 3.23 -1.89 18.75
C SER A 83 3.41 -1.76 20.25
N PHE A 84 3.52 -2.89 20.96
CA PHE A 84 3.81 -2.89 22.41
C PHE A 84 5.30 -2.65 22.69
N ASP A 85 6.17 -2.96 21.73
CA ASP A 85 7.63 -2.98 21.92
C ASP A 85 8.35 -1.82 21.23
N TYR A 86 7.66 -1.07 20.37
CA TYR A 86 8.24 0.02 19.57
C TYR A 86 7.39 1.28 19.58
N LYS A 87 8.02 2.43 19.33
CA LYS A 87 7.26 3.65 19.04
C LYS A 87 6.36 3.43 17.82
N PRO A 88 5.15 4.04 17.81
CA PRO A 88 4.22 3.94 16.69
C PRO A 88 4.84 4.34 15.36
N THR A 89 4.55 3.57 14.31
CA THR A 89 4.87 3.95 12.94
C THR A 89 3.67 4.64 12.32
N GLU A 90 3.91 5.79 11.69
CA GLU A 90 2.89 6.51 10.94
C GLU A 90 2.80 5.91 9.54
N VAL A 91 1.59 5.62 9.08
CA VAL A 91 1.33 5.00 7.79
C VAL A 91 0.32 5.84 7.02
N LEU A 92 0.60 6.07 5.75
CA LEU A 92 -0.32 6.64 4.77
C LEU A 92 -0.38 5.69 3.58
N ILE A 93 -1.57 5.18 3.26
CA ILE A 93 -1.82 4.38 2.07
C ILE A 93 -2.70 5.19 1.14
N MET A 94 -2.27 5.34 -0.10
CA MET A 94 -3.01 5.97 -1.18
C MET A 94 -3.31 4.93 -2.25
N GLY A 95 -4.58 4.82 -2.62
CA GLY A 95 -5.01 4.08 -3.80
C GLY A 95 -5.33 5.05 -4.93
N LEU A 96 -4.89 4.75 -6.14
CA LEU A 96 -5.12 5.53 -7.35
C LEU A 96 -5.85 4.67 -8.39
N ASP A 97 -6.88 5.25 -9.01
CA ASP A 97 -7.53 4.67 -10.19
C ASP A 97 -6.59 4.69 -11.41
N GLU A 98 -7.00 4.07 -12.52
CA GLU A 98 -6.18 3.94 -13.74
C GLU A 98 -5.66 5.29 -14.24
N ASP A 99 -6.52 6.31 -14.34
CA ASP A 99 -6.16 7.62 -14.85
C ASP A 99 -5.11 8.30 -13.96
N LYS A 100 -5.34 8.37 -12.64
CA LYS A 100 -4.39 8.98 -11.70
C LYS A 100 -3.10 8.18 -11.60
N SER A 101 -3.17 6.86 -11.77
CA SER A 101 -1.99 5.98 -11.79
C SER A 101 -1.14 6.21 -13.04
N TYR A 102 -1.78 6.42 -14.19
CA TYR A 102 -1.11 6.78 -15.42
C TYR A 102 -0.40 8.13 -15.30
N ASP A 103 -1.09 9.15 -14.76
CA ASP A 103 -0.50 10.45 -14.48
C ASP A 103 0.66 10.35 -13.49
N LEU A 104 0.54 9.52 -12.45
CA LEU A 104 1.60 9.24 -11.50
C LEU A 104 2.85 8.68 -12.20
N VAL A 105 2.69 7.63 -13.00
CA VAL A 105 3.79 6.95 -13.72
C VAL A 105 4.45 7.88 -14.75
N LEU A 106 3.65 8.62 -15.54
CA LEU A 106 4.17 9.56 -16.53
C LEU A 106 4.94 10.70 -15.86
N ASN A 107 4.38 11.32 -14.84
CA ASN A 107 5.02 12.48 -14.23
C ASN A 107 6.20 12.12 -13.31
N MET A 108 6.28 10.88 -12.82
CA MET A 108 7.50 10.35 -12.18
C MET A 108 8.66 10.21 -13.16
N SER A 109 8.38 9.98 -14.44
CA SER A 109 9.41 10.01 -15.49
C SER A 109 9.89 11.45 -15.81
N SER A 110 9.12 12.47 -15.43
CA SER A 110 9.42 13.89 -15.67
C SER A 110 9.58 14.69 -14.36
N PHE A 111 10.69 14.49 -13.64
CA PHE A 111 11.28 15.35 -12.59
C PHE A 111 10.42 15.96 -11.45
N SER A 112 9.09 15.82 -11.40
CA SER A 112 8.23 16.40 -10.34
C SER A 112 7.12 15.47 -9.87
N ALA A 113 7.50 14.30 -9.36
CA ALA A 113 6.58 13.41 -8.64
C ALA A 113 5.92 14.10 -7.43
N GLY A 114 6.61 15.08 -6.83
CA GLY A 114 6.09 15.85 -5.69
C GLY A 114 4.90 16.75 -6.05
N ASP A 115 4.85 17.30 -7.26
CA ASP A 115 3.72 18.15 -7.69
C ASP A 115 2.51 17.30 -8.07
N VAL A 116 2.72 16.10 -8.60
CA VAL A 116 1.64 15.15 -8.94
C VAL A 116 0.92 14.73 -7.69
N VAL A 117 1.68 14.32 -6.67
CA VAL A 117 1.09 13.90 -5.41
C VAL A 117 0.40 15.08 -4.72
N LYS A 118 0.95 16.30 -4.76
CA LYS A 118 0.24 17.50 -4.28
C LYS A 118 -1.02 17.82 -5.09
N SER A 119 -1.01 17.60 -6.41
CA SER A 119 -2.14 17.86 -7.31
C SER A 119 -3.26 16.83 -7.15
N ILE A 120 -2.90 15.56 -6.93
CA ILE A 120 -3.83 14.46 -6.62
C ILE A 120 -4.37 14.63 -5.20
N LEU A 121 -3.51 15.02 -4.25
CA LEU A 121 -3.85 15.12 -2.83
C LEU A 121 -4.60 16.38 -2.44
N GLY A 122 -4.69 17.40 -3.32
CA GLY A 122 -5.50 18.60 -3.09
C GLY A 122 -5.54 19.05 -1.63
N PHE A 123 -4.39 19.11 -0.96
CA PHE A 123 -4.26 19.48 0.46
C PHE A 123 -5.05 18.57 1.45
N ILE A 124 -4.53 17.41 1.86
CA ILE A 124 -5.00 16.70 3.08
C ILE A 124 -4.64 17.58 4.30
N PRO A 125 -5.57 18.30 4.94
CA PRO A 125 -5.24 19.39 5.87
C PRO A 125 -5.00 18.93 7.32
N LYS A 126 -5.01 17.62 7.62
CA LYS A 126 -5.29 17.16 9.00
C LYS A 126 -4.31 16.19 9.65
N SER A 127 -3.31 15.69 8.95
CA SER A 127 -2.26 14.90 9.60
C SER A 127 -1.07 15.81 9.87
N GLY A 128 -0.56 15.84 11.11
CA GLY A 128 0.73 16.46 11.45
C GLY A 128 1.94 15.73 10.82
N PHE A 129 1.70 15.06 9.69
CA PHE A 129 2.59 14.15 9.01
C PHE A 129 3.21 14.89 7.83
N SER A 130 4.49 15.23 7.96
CA SER A 130 5.27 15.73 6.82
C SER A 130 5.62 14.54 5.92
N VAL A 131 4.76 14.28 4.93
CA VAL A 131 5.01 13.19 3.96
C VAL A 131 6.14 13.63 3.04
N VAL A 132 7.26 12.91 3.06
CA VAL A 132 8.32 13.03 2.06
C VAL A 132 8.14 11.89 1.08
N PHE A 133 7.71 12.21 -0.13
CA PHE A 133 7.53 11.26 -1.22
C PHE A 133 8.82 11.19 -2.05
N THR A 134 9.62 10.13 -1.89
CA THR A 134 10.81 9.90 -2.72
C THR A 134 10.51 8.89 -3.84
N LEU A 135 9.40 9.08 -4.55
CA LEU A 135 8.82 8.03 -5.40
C LEU A 135 9.61 7.75 -6.69
N GLN A 136 10.45 8.69 -7.13
CA GLN A 136 11.11 8.63 -8.43
C GLN A 136 12.13 7.49 -8.56
N SER A 137 12.74 7.04 -7.46
CA SER A 137 13.67 5.89 -7.46
C SER A 137 13.00 4.54 -7.23
N MET A 138 11.70 4.53 -6.92
CA MET A 138 10.94 3.35 -6.50
C MET A 138 10.12 2.72 -7.63
N VAL A 139 9.73 3.50 -8.63
CA VAL A 139 9.00 3.00 -9.81
C VAL A 139 9.97 2.34 -10.77
N ASP A 140 10.41 1.15 -10.41
CA ASP A 140 11.17 0.26 -11.26
C ASP A 140 10.25 -0.60 -12.14
N ARG A 141 10.87 -1.38 -13.03
CA ARG A 141 10.17 -2.32 -13.91
C ARG A 141 9.25 -3.30 -13.15
N LEU A 142 9.61 -3.69 -11.93
CA LEU A 142 8.79 -4.57 -11.08
C LEU A 142 7.51 -3.88 -10.62
N ALA A 143 7.61 -2.70 -10.00
CA ALA A 143 6.45 -1.88 -9.62
C ALA A 143 5.52 -1.60 -10.82
N ILE A 144 6.08 -1.25 -11.99
CA ILE A 144 5.28 -1.03 -13.22
C ILE A 144 4.53 -2.30 -13.66
N ASN A 145 5.18 -3.46 -13.59
CA ASN A 145 4.54 -4.73 -13.94
C ASN A 145 3.41 -5.07 -12.97
N ASN A 146 3.62 -4.87 -11.66
CA ASN A 146 2.60 -5.08 -10.63
C ASN A 146 1.39 -4.17 -10.86
N ILE A 147 1.62 -2.87 -11.14
CA ILE A 147 0.55 -1.92 -11.51
C ILE A 147 -0.24 -2.42 -12.73
N LYS A 148 0.45 -2.85 -13.78
CA LYS A 148 -0.21 -3.37 -15.00
C LYS A 148 -1.06 -4.61 -14.72
N GLN A 149 -0.62 -5.49 -13.83
CA GLN A 149 -1.38 -6.69 -13.44
C GLN A 149 -2.62 -6.33 -12.60
N CYS A 150 -2.55 -5.26 -11.80
CA CYS A 150 -3.67 -4.75 -11.00
C CYS A 150 -4.58 -3.77 -11.77
N GLY A 151 -4.84 -4.03 -13.06
CA GLY A 151 -5.74 -3.16 -13.86
C GLY A 151 -5.24 -1.73 -14.02
N ARG A 152 -3.92 -1.53 -14.00
CA ARG A 152 -3.25 -0.22 -14.08
C ARG A 152 -3.54 0.73 -12.91
N CYS A 153 -4.10 0.21 -11.82
CA CYS A 153 -4.31 0.97 -10.59
C CYS A 153 -3.08 0.84 -9.69
N ALA A 154 -2.62 1.96 -9.12
CA ALA A 154 -1.42 2.04 -8.30
C ALA A 154 -1.77 2.25 -6.83
N LYS A 155 -0.95 1.68 -5.95
CA LYS A 155 -0.96 1.89 -4.51
C LYS A 155 0.35 2.51 -4.10
N VAL A 156 0.28 3.59 -3.33
CA VAL A 156 1.45 4.26 -2.74
C VAL A 156 1.33 4.18 -1.23
N ILE A 157 2.30 3.56 -0.58
CA ILE A 157 2.36 3.45 0.88
C ILE A 157 3.53 4.29 1.36
N ASN A 158 3.31 5.13 2.37
CA ASN A 158 4.35 5.92 3.02
C ASN A 158 4.37 5.57 4.50
N THR A 159 5.56 5.42 5.03
CA THR A 159 5.76 5.11 6.44
C THR A 159 6.79 6.05 7.06
N TYR A 160 6.60 6.33 8.35
CA TYR A 160 7.59 6.98 9.21
C TYR A 160 7.66 6.27 10.54
N SER A 161 8.78 5.61 10.80
CA SER A 161 9.04 5.06 12.13
C SER A 161 9.65 6.14 13.03
N ARG A 162 8.96 6.41 14.13
CA ARG A 162 9.47 7.26 15.21
C ARG A 162 10.57 6.58 16.02
N GLU A 163 10.68 5.26 15.93
CA GLU A 163 11.71 4.48 16.61
C GLU A 163 13.08 4.72 15.97
N TRP A 164 13.15 4.53 14.65
CA TRP A 164 14.40 4.64 13.88
C TRP A 164 14.59 6.01 13.21
N ASN A 165 13.60 6.89 13.32
CA ASN A 165 13.54 8.17 12.60
C ASN A 165 13.70 7.98 11.07
N THR A 166 13.15 6.88 10.54
CA THR A 166 13.29 6.47 9.15
C THR A 166 11.97 6.67 8.41
N ARG A 167 12.04 7.19 7.19
CA ARG A 167 10.90 7.34 6.29
C ARG A 167 11.11 6.46 5.08
N ALA A 168 10.03 5.89 4.56
CA ALA A 168 10.03 5.24 3.27
C ALA A 168 8.72 5.49 2.53
N SER A 169 8.78 5.36 1.22
CA SER A 169 7.60 5.13 0.40
C SER A 169 7.77 3.85 -0.40
N ILE A 170 6.66 3.22 -0.79
CA ILE A 170 6.60 2.08 -1.70
C ILE A 170 5.52 2.34 -2.73
N VAL A 171 5.79 1.95 -3.97
CA VAL A 171 4.82 1.96 -5.06
C VAL A 171 4.60 0.54 -5.56
N THR A 172 3.34 0.12 -5.63
CA THR A 172 2.95 -1.19 -6.16
C THR A 172 1.58 -1.13 -6.83
N GLY A 173 1.07 -2.25 -7.33
CA GLY A 173 -0.27 -2.35 -7.91
C GLY A 173 -1.38 -2.41 -6.86
N TRP A 174 -2.54 -1.80 -7.14
CA TRP A 174 -3.71 -1.81 -6.26
C TRP A 174 -4.73 -2.87 -6.69
N CYS A 175 -4.46 -4.13 -6.33
CA CYS A 175 -5.22 -5.29 -6.80
C CYS A 175 -6.52 -5.61 -5.99
N ASP A 176 -6.71 -5.02 -4.81
CA ASP A 176 -7.78 -5.38 -3.84
C ASP A 176 -9.21 -4.89 -4.22
N ARG A 177 -9.43 -4.58 -5.50
CA ARG A 177 -10.70 -4.04 -6.04
C ARG A 177 -11.13 -2.75 -5.35
N PHE A 178 -10.19 -1.83 -5.17
CA PHE A 178 -10.41 -0.47 -4.68
C PHE A 178 -10.72 -0.38 -3.17
N ASN A 179 -10.13 -1.25 -2.35
CA ASN A 179 -10.29 -1.20 -0.90
C ASN A 179 -8.98 -0.77 -0.23
N LEU A 180 -9.02 0.25 0.62
CA LEU A 180 -7.89 0.61 1.46
C LEU A 180 -8.02 -0.10 2.80
N GLU A 181 -7.10 -1.01 3.05
CA GLU A 181 -7.10 -1.88 4.22
C GLU A 181 -6.28 -1.26 5.36
N VAL A 182 -6.80 -1.39 6.57
CA VAL A 182 -6.18 -0.89 7.80
C VAL A 182 -6.16 -2.03 8.82
N PRO A 183 -4.99 -2.37 9.41
CA PRO A 183 -4.89 -3.49 10.34
C PRO A 183 -5.64 -3.18 11.67
N SER A 184 -6.04 -4.21 12.43
CA SER A 184 -6.78 -4.01 13.70
C SER A 184 -6.00 -3.25 14.77
N ASN A 185 -4.67 -3.36 14.75
CA ASN A 185 -3.79 -2.65 15.67
C ASN A 185 -3.66 -1.15 15.31
N ALA A 186 -4.32 -0.67 14.24
CA ALA A 186 -4.26 0.73 13.85
C ALA A 186 -5.17 1.63 14.69
N TYR A 187 -4.65 2.81 15.02
CA TYR A 187 -5.40 3.87 15.70
C TYR A 187 -5.13 5.23 15.04
N ASN A 188 -5.88 6.26 15.45
CA ASN A 188 -5.90 7.58 14.80
C ASN A 188 -6.12 7.50 13.28
N VAL A 189 -7.04 6.62 12.88
CA VAL A 189 -7.33 6.37 11.47
C VAL A 189 -8.12 7.55 10.89
N SER A 190 -7.69 8.05 9.74
CA SER A 190 -8.41 9.01 8.92
C SER A 190 -8.50 8.46 7.50
N PHE A 191 -9.66 8.60 6.87
CA PHE A 191 -9.89 8.17 5.49
C PHE A 191 -10.53 9.32 4.69
N GLU A 192 -10.10 9.48 3.46
CA GLU A 192 -10.61 10.44 2.50
C GLU A 192 -10.65 9.81 1.10
N SER A 193 -11.77 9.91 0.40
CA SER A 193 -11.92 9.45 -0.99
C SER A 193 -11.84 10.62 -1.96
N PHE A 194 -11.41 10.36 -3.20
CA PHE A 194 -11.35 11.36 -4.28
C PHE A 194 -12.41 11.11 -5.36
#